data_AF-A0A484ATU0-F1
#
_entry.id   AF-A0A484ATU0-F1
#
_cell.length_a   1.000
_cell.length_b   1.000
_cell.length_c   1.000
_cell.angle_alpha   90.00
_cell.angle_beta   90.00
_cell.angle_gamma   90.00
#
_symmetry.space_group_name_H-M   'P 1'
#
loop_
_entity.id
_entity.type
_entity.pdbx_description
1 polymer ?
#
loop_
_entity_poly.entity_id
_entity_poly.type
_entity_poly.pdbx_seq_one_letter_code
_entity_poly.pdbx_strand_id
1 'polypeptide(L)'
;QNKEKEEFQCPSHIANGNYADPVTCRRFYQCVDGFPYLNRCPSGLYFDDLQKFCTFKDEAKCGPLPTSPDTKHSENEKITWLKLQQQQQQQQQIY
;
A
#
# COMPACT_ATOMS: atom_id res chain seq x y z
N GLN A 1 9.33 1.36 33.50
CA GLN A 1 9.39 0.08 32.76
C GLN A 1 8.47 0.16 31.56
N ASN A 2 8.94 -0.39 30.43
CA ASN A 2 8.25 -0.78 29.19
C ASN A 2 7.40 0.28 28.46
N LYS A 3 8.06 1.11 27.64
CA LYS A 3 7.40 1.71 26.47
C LYS A 3 7.38 0.66 25.36
N GLU A 4 6.36 -0.18 25.36
CA GLU A 4 5.89 -0.84 24.14
C GLU A 4 5.29 0.25 23.25
N LYS A 5 6.17 1.05 22.64
CA LYS A 5 5.82 1.89 21.50
C LYS A 5 5.64 0.88 20.38
N GLU A 6 4.40 0.66 19.92
CA GLU A 6 4.10 -0.23 18.80
C GLU A 6 5.19 -0.12 17.73
N GLU A 7 6.04 -1.13 17.69
CA GLU A 7 7.21 -1.16 16.84
C GLU A 7 6.72 -1.54 15.45
N PHE A 8 7.00 -0.69 14.46
CA PHE A 8 6.60 -0.96 13.09
C PHE A 8 7.19 -2.29 12.65
N GLN A 9 6.35 -3.20 12.14
CA GLN A 9 6.81 -4.48 11.61
C GLN A 9 6.84 -4.43 10.10
N CYS A 10 7.95 -4.90 9.52
CA CYS A 10 8.06 -5.05 8.07
C CYS A 10 6.97 -6.00 7.55
N PRO A 11 6.31 -5.72 6.40
CA PRO A 11 5.15 -6.50 5.93
C PRO A 11 5.43 -7.99 5.68
N SER A 12 6.69 -8.37 5.50
CA SER A 12 7.17 -9.74 5.47
C SER A 12 8.66 -9.77 5.87
N HIS A 13 9.12 -10.87 6.47
CA HIS A 13 10.51 -11.04 6.94
C HIS A 13 11.58 -10.95 5.85
N ILE A 14 11.18 -10.91 4.57
CA ILE A 14 12.06 -10.82 3.40
C ILE A 14 11.78 -9.57 2.55
N ALA A 15 10.80 -8.75 2.92
CA ALA A 15 10.39 -7.62 2.11
C ALA A 15 11.30 -6.41 2.39
N ASN A 16 12.25 -6.20 1.49
CA ASN A 16 13.12 -5.02 1.48
C ASN A 16 12.41 -3.85 0.80
N GLY A 17 12.55 -2.64 1.34
CA GLY A 17 11.96 -1.44 0.73
C GLY A 17 11.58 -0.36 1.73
N ASN A 18 10.99 0.72 1.24
CA ASN A 18 10.49 1.82 2.06
C ASN A 18 8.97 1.69 2.24
N TYR A 19 8.49 1.94 3.46
CA TYR A 19 7.09 1.82 3.86
C TYR A 19 6.67 3.04 4.67
N ALA A 20 5.45 3.52 4.49
CA ALA A 20 4.97 4.68 5.22
C ALA A 20 4.93 4.46 6.74
N ASP A 21 5.30 5.49 7.49
CA ASP A 21 5.02 5.55 8.93
C ASP A 21 3.52 5.84 9.13
N PRO A 22 2.75 4.98 9.83
CA PRO A 22 1.32 5.20 10.09
C PRO A 22 1.05 6.44 10.94
N VAL A 23 2.06 6.98 11.63
CA VAL A 23 1.92 8.13 12.53
C VAL A 23 2.19 9.46 11.83
N THR A 24 3.10 9.51 10.86
CA THR A 24 3.43 10.78 10.18
C THR A 24 4.13 10.58 8.84
N CYS A 25 3.72 11.36 7.85
CA CYS A 25 4.33 11.36 6.51
C CYS A 25 5.67 12.08 6.43
N ARG A 26 6.17 12.62 7.56
CA ARG A 26 7.53 13.14 7.65
C ARG A 26 8.57 12.04 7.90
N ARG A 27 8.11 10.80 8.08
CA ARG A 27 8.92 9.62 8.36
C ARG A 27 8.46 8.45 7.51
N PHE A 28 9.35 7.48 7.38
CA PHE A 28 9.09 6.20 6.74
C PHE A 28 9.99 5.14 7.37
N TYR A 29 9.63 3.87 7.22
CA TYR A 29 10.46 2.76 7.63
C TYR A 29 11.13 2.14 6.41
N GLN A 30 12.44 1.96 6.47
CA GLN A 30 13.17 1.15 5.50
C GLN A 30 13.32 -0.25 6.09
N CYS A 31 12.83 -1.26 5.41
CA CYS A 31 13.05 -2.65 5.77
C CYS A 31 14.27 -3.19 5.05
N VAL A 32 15.19 -3.80 5.81
CA VAL A 32 16.34 -4.55 5.30
C VAL A 32 16.39 -5.88 6.04
N ASP A 33 16.22 -6.98 5.32
CA ASP A 33 16.18 -8.36 5.82
C ASP A 33 15.17 -8.52 6.97
N GLY A 34 13.99 -7.89 6.82
CA GLY A 34 12.90 -7.93 7.80
C GLY A 34 13.08 -6.98 8.99
N PHE A 35 14.21 -6.27 9.09
CA PHE A 35 14.46 -5.30 10.16
C PHE A 35 14.03 -3.88 9.76
N PRO A 36 13.19 -3.21 10.57
CA PRO A 36 12.69 -1.87 10.28
C PRO A 36 13.65 -0.78 10.77
N TYR A 37 14.02 0.13 9.87
CA TYR A 37 14.85 1.31 10.17
C TYR A 37 14.04 2.58 9.97
N LEU A 38 13.78 3.31 11.05
CA LEU A 38 13.05 4.57 10.98
C LEU A 38 13.90 5.66 10.32
N ASN A 39 13.39 6.22 9.23
CA ASN A 39 13.99 7.31 8.49
C ASN A 39 13.11 8.56 8.51
N ARG A 40 13.72 9.71 8.29
CA ARG A 40 13.05 11.01 8.16
C ARG A 40 13.24 11.53 6.75
N CYS A 41 12.16 12.07 6.18
CA CYS A 41 12.29 12.84 4.95
C CYS A 41 13.10 14.12 5.20
N PRO A 42 13.89 14.59 4.22
CA PRO A 42 14.53 15.90 4.27
C PRO A 42 13.54 17.02 4.58
N SER A 43 14.06 18.15 5.08
CA SER A 43 13.23 19.29 5.47
C SER A 43 12.28 19.74 4.34
N GLY A 44 10.99 19.77 4.64
CA GLY A 44 9.95 20.18 3.69
C GLY A 44 9.36 19.05 2.83
N LEU A 45 9.97 17.86 2.85
CA LEU A 45 9.50 16.71 2.07
C LEU A 45 8.66 15.74 2.93
N TYR A 46 7.81 14.98 2.24
CA TYR A 46 6.85 14.03 2.78
C TYR A 46 6.94 12.72 1.99
N PHE A 47 6.86 11.60 2.69
CA PHE A 47 6.94 10.29 2.09
C PHE A 47 5.70 10.01 1.24
N ASP A 48 5.92 9.66 -0.02
CA ASP A 48 4.91 9.16 -0.94
C ASP A 48 4.91 7.63 -0.88
N ASP A 49 3.83 7.04 -0.37
CA ASP A 49 3.72 5.60 -0.20
C ASP A 49 3.41 4.85 -1.50
N LEU A 50 3.07 5.53 -2.59
CA LEU A 50 2.97 4.89 -3.90
C LEU A 50 4.36 4.81 -4.56
N GLN A 51 5.11 5.92 -4.52
CA GLN A 51 6.39 6.04 -5.21
C GLN A 51 7.60 5.59 -4.35
N LYS A 52 7.39 5.41 -3.05
CA LYS A 52 8.39 4.97 -2.06
C LYS A 52 9.58 5.92 -1.88
N PHE A 53 9.38 7.21 -2.10
CA PHE A 53 10.36 8.27 -1.85
C PHE A 53 9.74 9.53 -1.25
N CYS A 54 10.59 10.43 -0.74
CA CYS A 54 10.15 11.71 -0.19
C CYS A 54 9.99 12.77 -1.29
N THR A 55 8.79 13.35 -1.42
CA THR A 55 8.48 14.43 -2.37
C THR A 55 7.85 15.64 -1.68
N PHE A 56 7.52 16.70 -2.44
CA PHE A 56 6.81 17.86 -1.92
C PHE A 56 5.43 17.50 -1.36
N LYS A 57 4.99 18.27 -0.37
CA LYS A 57 3.74 18.03 0.36
C LYS A 57 2.52 17.85 -0.56
N ASP A 58 2.45 18.67 -1.61
CA ASP A 58 1.29 18.73 -2.50
C ASP A 58 1.24 17.55 -3.50
N GLU A 59 2.38 16.87 -3.69
CA GLU A 59 2.50 15.69 -4.55
C GLU A 59 2.32 14.39 -3.76
N ALA A 60 2.84 14.37 -2.52
CA ALA A 60 2.99 13.15 -1.72
C ALA A 60 1.65 12.46 -1.42
N LYS A 61 1.57 11.16 -1.73
CA LYS A 61 0.50 10.27 -1.27
C LYS A 61 0.84 9.71 0.12
N CYS A 62 0.42 10.47 1.12
CA CYS A 62 0.70 10.26 2.53
C CYS A 62 -0.09 9.10 3.16
N GLY A 63 0.57 8.34 4.04
CA GLY A 63 0.01 7.26 4.86
C GLY A 63 0.36 5.87 4.34
N PRO A 64 0.17 4.81 5.14
CA PRO A 64 0.19 3.45 4.63
C PRO A 64 -1.02 3.30 3.72
N LEU A 65 -0.76 3.38 2.43
CA LEU A 65 -1.78 3.07 1.44
C LEU A 65 -1.87 1.57 1.33
N PRO A 66 -3.04 1.02 0.97
CA PRO A 66 -3.09 -0.33 0.48
C PRO A 66 -2.22 -0.37 -0.79
N THR A 67 -0.92 -0.63 -0.62
CA THR A 67 -0.08 -1.11 -1.71
C THR A 67 -0.77 -2.38 -2.13
N SER A 68 -1.33 -2.42 -3.33
CA SER A 68 -1.77 -3.68 -3.88
C SER A 68 -0.53 -4.49 -4.26
N PRO A 69 -0.22 -5.61 -3.58
CA PRO A 69 0.17 -6.82 -4.28
C PRO A 69 -1.09 -7.62 -4.68
N ASP A 70 -2.30 -7.12 -4.37
CA ASP A 70 -3.53 -7.87 -4.45
C ASP A 70 -4.17 -7.87 -5.83
N THR A 71 -3.77 -8.86 -6.63
CA THR A 71 -4.74 -9.53 -7.53
C THR A 71 -5.88 -10.19 -6.73
N LYS A 72 -5.85 -10.18 -5.38
CA LYS A 72 -6.90 -10.74 -4.51
C LYS A 72 -8.04 -9.79 -4.14
N HIS A 73 -7.98 -8.51 -4.54
CA HIS A 73 -9.19 -7.66 -4.58
C HIS A 73 -9.73 -7.47 -6.01
N SER A 74 -9.19 -8.21 -6.98
CA SER A 74 -9.66 -8.20 -8.38
C SER A 74 -10.45 -9.45 -8.75
N GLU A 75 -10.35 -10.56 -8.01
CA GLU A 75 -11.15 -11.76 -8.27
C GLU A 75 -12.66 -11.46 -8.17
N ASN A 76 -13.07 -10.67 -7.18
CA ASN A 76 -14.47 -10.28 -7.03
C ASN A 76 -14.93 -9.33 -8.15
N GLU A 77 -14.10 -8.38 -8.59
CA GLU A 77 -14.43 -7.50 -9.72
C GLU A 77 -14.46 -8.27 -11.06
N LYS A 78 -13.47 -9.14 -11.32
CA LYS A 78 -13.43 -10.01 -12.51
C LYS A 78 -14.62 -10.97 -12.56
N ILE A 79 -14.98 -11.59 -11.44
CA ILE A 79 -16.17 -12.45 -11.33
C ILE A 79 -17.45 -11.65 -11.59
N THR A 80 -17.51 -10.39 -11.16
CA THR A 80 -18.67 -9.51 -11.38
C THR A 80 -18.85 -9.21 -12.88
N TRP A 81 -17.77 -8.86 -13.58
CA TRP A 81 -17.81 -8.62 -15.02
C TRP A 81 -18.07 -9.88 -15.85
N LEU A 82 -17.50 -11.02 -15.48
CA LEU A 82 -17.77 -12.31 -16.13
C LEU A 82 -19.25 -12.71 -15.99
N LYS A 83 -19.85 -12.50 -14.82
CA LYS A 83 -21.28 -12.74 -14.59
C LYS A 83 -22.17 -11.81 -15.44
N LEU A 84 -21.83 -10.51 -15.50
CA LEU A 84 -22.57 -9.54 -16.33
C LEU A 84 -22.48 -9.88 -17.82
N GLN A 85 -21.30 -10.26 -18.32
CA GLN A 85 -21.10 -10.67 -19.70
C GLN A 85 -21.89 -11.94 -20.05
N GLN A 86 -21.91 -12.93 -19.14
CA GLN A 86 -22.69 -14.15 -19.32
C GLN A 86 -24.19 -13.90 -19.29
N GLN A 87 -24.68 -13.00 -18.41
CA GLN A 87 -26.08 -12.58 -18.37
C GLN A 87 -26.49 -11.86 -19.66
N GLN A 88 -25.62 -10.99 -20.20
CA GLN A 88 -25.89 -10.28 -21.44
C GLN A 88 -25.89 -11.22 -22.66
N GLN A 89 -25.02 -12.23 -22.68
CA GLN A 89 -25.06 -13.30 -23.69
C GLN A 89 -26.33 -14.16 -23.58
N GLN A 90 -26.79 -14.48 -22.37
CA GLN A 90 -28.05 -15.21 -22.18
C GLN A 90 -29.26 -14.40 -22.65
N GLN A 91 -29.27 -13.08 -22.46
CA GLN A 91 -30.33 -12.21 -22.99
C GLN A 91 -30.37 -12.16 -24.52
N GLN A 92 -29.24 -12.34 -25.20
CA GLN A 92 -29.17 -12.41 -26.66
C GLN A 92 -29.64 -13.75 -27.25
N GLN A 93 -29.84 -14.78 -26.42
CA GLN A 93 -30.36 -16.09 -26.84
C GLN A 93 -31.88 -16.23 -26.62
N ILE A 94 -32.54 -15.19 -26.09
CA ILE A 94 -33.98 -15.16 -25.79
C ILE A 94 -34.74 -14.32 -26.84
N TYR A 95 -34.04 -13.75 -27.82
CA TYR A 95 -34.56 -13.12 -29.04
C TYR A 95 -34.22 -13.97 -30.26
#